data_AF-A0A558GAT1-F1
#
_entry.id   AF-A0A558GAT1-F1
#
_cell.length_a   1.000
_cell.length_b   1.000
_cell.length_c   1.000
_cell.angle_alpha   90.00
_cell.angle_beta   90.00
_cell.angle_gamma   90.00
#
_symmetry.space_group_name_H-M   'P 1'
#
loop_
_entity.id
_entity.type
_entity.pdbx_description
1 polymer ?
#
loop_
_entity_poly.entity_id
_entity_poly.type
_entity_poly.pdbx_seq_one_letter_code
_entity_poly.pdbx_strand_id
1 'polypeptide(L)'
;MSLSEWVNHMVEAGQKKFEIEVTPDETSSELREQRNQLRRELNRARERASQLEEQLYTDERQVIIDFVEQNPGVDEAAIHQHIIETASDRIPDQLDTLEGRKLVRQDGAYYPLEDE
;
A
#
# COMPACT_ATOMS: atom_id res chain seq x y z
N MET A 1 -30.61 62.39 -11.48
CA MET A 1 -30.29 60.95 -11.45
C MET A 1 -31.09 60.32 -10.34
N SER A 2 -31.87 59.31 -10.68
CA SER A 2 -32.63 58.54 -9.69
C SER A 2 -31.70 57.59 -8.94
N LEU A 3 -32.00 57.31 -7.66
CA LEU A 3 -31.33 56.26 -6.89
C LEU A 3 -31.43 54.90 -7.61
N SER A 4 -32.53 54.67 -8.33
CA SER A 4 -32.73 53.46 -9.14
C SER A 4 -31.79 53.39 -10.35
N GLU A 5 -31.44 54.51 -10.97
CA GLU A 5 -30.48 54.55 -12.08
C GLU A 5 -29.05 54.32 -11.59
N TRP A 6 -28.69 54.89 -10.44
CA TRP A 6 -27.36 54.70 -9.85
C TRP A 6 -27.14 53.24 -9.39
N VAL A 7 -28.15 52.63 -8.78
CA VAL A 7 -28.13 51.20 -8.40
C VAL A 7 -28.05 50.31 -9.64
N ASN A 8 -28.81 50.61 -10.70
CA ASN A 8 -28.72 49.86 -11.96
C ASN A 8 -27.33 49.96 -12.59
N HIS A 9 -26.72 51.15 -12.60
CA HIS A 9 -25.36 51.32 -13.13
C HIS A 9 -24.29 50.62 -12.26
N MET A 10 -24.44 50.57 -10.93
CA MET A 10 -23.54 49.80 -10.07
C MET A 10 -23.70 48.29 -10.24
N VAL A 11 -24.93 47.80 -10.40
CA VAL A 11 -25.21 46.38 -10.65
C VAL A 11 -24.69 45.97 -12.02
N GLU A 12 -24.91 46.80 -13.04
CA GLU A 12 -24.41 46.56 -14.39
C GLU A 12 -22.87 46.63 -14.45
N ALA A 13 -22.23 47.54 -13.71
CA ALA A 13 -20.78 47.58 -13.56
C ALA A 13 -20.21 46.38 -12.78
N GLY A 14 -20.94 45.89 -11.77
CA GLY A 14 -20.59 44.69 -11.00
C GLY A 14 -20.74 43.39 -11.79
N GLN A 15 -21.76 43.31 -12.66
CA GLN A 15 -21.94 42.18 -13.59
C GLN A 15 -20.91 42.15 -14.70
N LYS A 16 -20.31 43.30 -15.05
CA LYS A 16 -19.44 43.42 -16.23
C LYS A 16 -18.01 42.93 -16.03
N LYS A 17 -17.54 42.68 -14.79
CA LYS A 17 -16.09 42.46 -14.54
C LYS A 17 -15.74 41.47 -13.42
N PHE A 18 -16.42 40.34 -13.32
CA PHE A 18 -15.85 39.19 -12.61
C PHE A 18 -16.09 37.89 -13.38
N GLU A 19 -15.53 37.83 -14.58
CA GLU A 19 -15.10 36.54 -15.13
C GLU A 19 -13.78 36.21 -14.43
N ILE A 20 -13.85 35.51 -13.30
CA ILE A 20 -12.67 34.86 -12.73
C ILE A 20 -12.39 33.69 -13.68
N GLU A 21 -11.53 33.94 -14.67
CA GLU A 21 -10.97 32.91 -15.51
C GLU A 21 -9.94 32.15 -14.68
N VAL A 22 -10.43 31.17 -13.91
CA VAL A 22 -9.56 30.24 -13.17
C VAL A 22 -8.88 29.38 -14.21
N THR A 23 -7.64 29.75 -14.55
CA THR A 23 -6.79 28.93 -15.39
C THR A 23 -6.34 27.73 -14.55
N PRO A 24 -6.67 26.49 -14.92
CA PRO A 24 -6.13 25.33 -14.25
C PRO A 24 -4.61 25.34 -14.40
N ASP A 25 -3.88 25.17 -13.31
CA ASP A 25 -2.41 25.07 -13.34
C ASP A 25 -1.95 23.84 -14.14
N GLU A 26 -2.82 22.82 -14.21
CA GLU A 26 -2.60 21.60 -14.96
C GLU A 26 -3.78 21.31 -15.89
N THR A 27 -3.45 20.91 -17.10
CA THR A 27 -4.43 20.47 -18.09
C THR A 27 -5.05 19.14 -17.68
N SER A 28 -6.27 18.89 -18.17
CA SER A 28 -6.93 17.59 -17.98
C SER A 28 -6.13 16.41 -18.55
N SER A 29 -5.23 16.66 -19.49
CA SER A 29 -4.33 15.65 -20.05
C SER A 29 -3.22 15.30 -19.06
N GLU A 30 -2.56 16.30 -18.47
CA GLU A 30 -1.50 16.12 -17.46
C GLU A 30 -2.04 15.39 -16.23
N LEU A 31 -3.22 15.78 -15.72
CA LEU A 31 -3.87 15.08 -14.61
C LEU A 31 -4.17 13.59 -14.92
N ARG A 32 -4.55 13.28 -16.16
CA ARG A 32 -4.78 11.88 -16.59
C ARG A 32 -3.48 11.10 -16.66
N GLU A 33 -2.40 11.72 -17.13
CA GLU A 33 -1.08 11.13 -17.21
C GLU A 33 -0.53 10.81 -15.83
N GLN A 34 -0.59 11.78 -14.91
CA GLN A 34 -0.21 11.62 -13.52
C GLN A 34 -1.03 10.53 -12.83
N ARG A 35 -2.36 10.55 -12.99
CA ARG A 35 -3.23 9.51 -12.44
C ARG A 35 -2.87 8.12 -12.99
N ASN A 36 -2.56 8.01 -14.28
CA ASN A 36 -2.15 6.74 -14.89
C ASN A 36 -0.78 6.28 -14.41
N GLN A 37 0.14 7.21 -14.15
CA GLN A 37 1.44 6.91 -13.55
C GLN A 37 1.28 6.42 -12.11
N LEU A 38 0.57 7.17 -11.26
CA LEU A 38 0.27 6.78 -9.88
C LEU A 38 -0.45 5.44 -9.80
N ARG A 39 -1.39 5.16 -10.70
CA ARG A 39 -2.07 3.86 -10.76
C ARG A 39 -1.11 2.72 -11.11
N ARG A 40 -0.15 2.95 -12.02
CA ARG A 40 0.88 1.97 -12.37
C ARG A 40 1.81 1.71 -11.19
N GLU A 41 2.25 2.75 -10.50
CA GLU A 41 3.10 2.64 -9.32
C GLU A 41 2.39 1.92 -8.18
N LEU A 42 1.13 2.29 -7.89
CA LEU A 42 0.30 1.61 -6.89
C LEU A 42 0.12 0.12 -7.22
N ASN A 43 -0.16 -0.22 -8.48
CA ASN A 43 -0.30 -1.61 -8.90
C ASN A 43 1.00 -2.39 -8.71
N ARG A 44 2.14 -1.84 -9.10
CA ARG A 44 3.46 -2.49 -8.88
C ARG A 44 3.76 -2.67 -7.40
N ALA A 45 3.45 -1.68 -6.57
CA ALA A 45 3.65 -1.76 -5.12
C ALA A 45 2.76 -2.87 -4.51
N ARG A 46 1.48 -2.94 -4.90
CA ARG A 46 0.56 -4.00 -4.45
C ARG A 46 0.97 -5.38 -4.93
N GLU A 47 1.42 -5.51 -6.17
CA GLU A 47 1.87 -6.78 -6.73
C GLU A 47 3.14 -7.26 -6.04
N ARG A 48 4.08 -6.35 -5.76
CA ARG A 48 5.27 -6.65 -4.96
C ARG A 48 4.92 -7.00 -3.52
N ALA A 49 3.98 -6.29 -2.89
CA ALA A 49 3.48 -6.62 -1.56
C ALA A 49 2.84 -8.01 -1.54
N SER A 50 2.01 -8.34 -2.53
CA SER A 50 1.41 -9.66 -2.68
C SER A 50 2.45 -10.76 -2.89
N GLN A 51 3.48 -10.53 -3.70
CA GLN A 51 4.57 -11.50 -3.89
C GLN A 51 5.38 -11.71 -2.61
N LEU A 52 5.60 -10.64 -1.84
CA LEU A 52 6.29 -10.70 -0.56
C LEU A 52 5.45 -11.37 0.52
N GLU A 53 4.14 -11.12 0.54
CA GLU A 53 3.19 -11.82 1.41
C GLU A 53 3.09 -13.29 1.02
N GLU A 54 3.02 -13.60 -0.27
CA GLU A 54 2.99 -14.97 -0.77
C GLU A 54 4.29 -15.70 -0.41
N GLN A 55 5.47 -15.07 -0.52
CA GLN A 55 6.72 -15.66 -0.05
C GLN A 55 6.73 -15.93 1.45
N LEU A 56 6.20 -15.00 2.26
CA LEU A 56 6.20 -15.13 3.72
C LEU A 56 5.15 -16.13 4.23
N TYR A 57 3.98 -16.18 3.60
CA TYR A 57 2.88 -17.08 3.98
C TYR A 57 3.01 -18.47 3.35
N THR A 58 3.69 -18.60 2.21
CA THR A 58 3.91 -19.90 1.57
C THR A 58 4.69 -20.81 2.50
N ASP A 59 5.76 -20.38 3.17
CA ASP A 59 6.59 -21.32 3.93
C ASP A 59 5.85 -21.97 5.12
N GLU A 60 5.12 -21.21 5.95
CA GLU A 60 4.44 -21.79 7.12
C GLU A 60 3.16 -22.55 6.75
N ARG A 61 2.38 -22.03 5.80
CA ARG A 61 1.16 -22.72 5.36
C ARG A 61 1.49 -23.94 4.53
N GLN A 62 2.51 -23.88 3.68
CA GLN A 62 2.95 -25.03 2.89
C GLN A 62 3.47 -26.14 3.80
N VAL A 63 4.19 -25.82 4.88
CA VAL A 63 4.58 -26.84 5.87
C VAL A 63 3.37 -27.55 6.47
N ILE A 64 2.30 -26.82 6.83
CA ILE A 64 1.08 -27.44 7.34
C ILE A 64 0.43 -28.32 6.27
N ILE A 65 0.32 -27.83 5.03
CA ILE A 65 -0.27 -28.57 3.91
C ILE A 65 0.53 -29.86 3.65
N ASP A 66 1.85 -29.75 3.50
CA ASP A 66 2.75 -30.88 3.25
C ASP A 66 2.65 -31.92 4.37
N PHE A 67 2.59 -31.47 5.63
CA PHE A 67 2.46 -32.36 6.78
C PHE A 67 1.11 -33.08 6.80
N VAL A 68 0.01 -32.39 6.48
CA VAL A 68 -1.33 -32.99 6.40
C VAL A 68 -1.47 -33.92 5.19
N GLU A 69 -0.87 -33.57 4.05
CA GLU A 69 -0.83 -34.44 2.86
C GLU A 69 -0.06 -35.74 3.13
N GLN A 70 1.05 -35.65 3.88
CA GLN A 70 1.84 -36.81 4.29
C GLN A 70 1.17 -37.60 5.43
N ASN A 71 0.31 -36.97 6.23
CA ASN A 71 -0.38 -37.58 7.36
C ASN A 71 -1.90 -37.28 7.32
N PRO A 72 -2.68 -37.89 6.40
CA PRO A 72 -4.10 -37.62 6.30
C PRO A 72 -4.85 -38.00 7.57
N GLY A 73 -5.70 -37.08 8.07
CA GLY A 73 -6.48 -37.29 9.30
C GLY A 73 -5.71 -37.00 10.59
N VAL A 74 -4.54 -36.38 10.49
CA VAL A 74 -3.78 -35.87 11.64
C VAL A 74 -4.60 -34.85 12.44
N ASP A 75 -4.43 -34.85 13.76
CA ASP A 75 -5.11 -33.91 14.64
C ASP A 75 -4.37 -32.57 14.72
N GLU A 76 -5.07 -31.55 15.23
CA GLU A 76 -4.50 -30.21 15.35
C GLU A 76 -3.24 -30.20 16.23
N ALA A 77 -3.23 -31.00 17.30
CA ALA A 77 -2.11 -31.08 18.23
C ALA A 77 -0.81 -31.56 17.55
N ALA A 78 -0.89 -32.57 16.69
CA ALA A 78 0.27 -33.03 15.93
C ALA A 78 0.73 -32.02 14.88
N ILE A 79 -0.18 -31.22 14.29
CA ILE A 79 0.19 -30.10 13.41
C ILE A 79 0.98 -29.05 14.21
N HIS A 80 0.49 -28.63 15.38
CA HIS A 80 1.19 -27.68 16.26
C HIS A 80 2.57 -28.18 16.64
N GLN A 81 2.67 -29.44 17.05
CA GLN A 81 3.94 -30.06 17.43
C GLN A 81 4.92 -30.06 16.25
N HIS A 82 4.46 -30.45 15.05
CA HIS A 82 5.29 -30.45 13.86
C HIS A 82 5.83 -29.07 13.53
N ILE A 83 4.99 -28.02 13.62
CA ILE A 83 5.42 -26.64 13.38
C ILE A 83 6.53 -26.25 14.37
N ILE A 84 6.35 -26.54 15.67
CA ILE A 84 7.33 -26.21 16.71
C ILE A 84 8.67 -26.90 16.45
N GLU A 85 8.63 -28.19 16.11
CA GLU A 85 9.83 -28.99 15.85
C GLU A 85 10.62 -28.48 14.64
N THR A 86 9.91 -28.01 13.62
CA THR A 86 10.50 -27.59 12.35
C THR A 86 10.74 -26.07 12.27
N ALA A 87 10.22 -25.29 13.23
CA ALA A 87 10.37 -23.83 13.25
C ALA A 87 11.83 -23.39 13.37
N SER A 88 12.62 -24.06 14.21
CA SER A 88 14.01 -23.67 14.47
C SER A 88 14.87 -23.72 13.20
N ASP A 89 14.60 -24.66 12.31
CA ASP A 89 15.32 -24.81 11.05
C ASP A 89 14.94 -23.75 10.02
N ARG A 90 13.70 -23.20 10.11
CA ARG A 90 13.17 -22.21 9.16
C ARG A 90 13.37 -20.76 9.58
N ILE A 91 13.46 -20.49 10.88
CA ILE A 91 13.65 -19.13 11.41
C ILE A 91 14.82 -18.40 10.73
N PRO A 92 15.99 -19.02 10.45
CA PRO A 92 17.07 -18.35 9.73
C PRO A 92 16.65 -17.83 8.35
N ASP A 93 16.03 -18.67 7.52
CA ASP A 93 15.61 -18.30 6.16
C ASP A 93 14.52 -17.21 6.18
N GLN A 94 13.61 -17.28 7.17
CA GLN A 94 12.61 -16.25 7.39
C GLN A 94 13.24 -14.92 7.83
N LEU A 95 14.23 -14.95 8.73
CA LEU A 95 14.94 -13.76 9.19
C LEU A 95 15.74 -13.12 8.06
N ASP A 96 16.46 -13.91 7.27
CA ASP A 96 17.21 -13.44 6.09
C ASP A 96 16.27 -12.79 5.05
N THR A 97 15.07 -13.35 4.88
CA THR A 97 14.05 -12.79 3.97
C THR A 97 13.50 -11.45 4.46
N LEU A 98 13.41 -11.27 5.79
CA LEU A 98 12.88 -10.07 6.43
C LEU A 98 13.93 -8.98 6.64
N GLU A 99 15.21 -9.36 6.79
CA GLU A 99 16.33 -8.44 6.98
C GLU A 99 16.50 -7.51 5.76
N GLY A 100 16.64 -6.21 6.03
CA GLY A 100 16.71 -5.17 5.00
C GLY A 100 15.38 -4.83 4.32
N ARG A 101 14.27 -5.49 4.70
CA ARG A 101 12.92 -5.19 4.18
C ARG A 101 12.00 -4.66 5.27
N LYS A 102 11.76 -5.46 6.30
CA LYS A 102 10.91 -5.13 7.45
C LYS A 102 11.67 -5.16 8.76
N LEU A 103 12.83 -5.81 8.78
CA LEU A 103 13.70 -5.90 9.94
C LEU A 103 15.07 -5.33 9.61
N VAL A 104 15.73 -4.73 10.60
CA VAL A 104 17.13 -4.36 10.57
C VAL A 104 17.85 -5.07 11.70
N ARG A 105 19.03 -5.62 11.40
CA ARG A 105 19.89 -6.24 12.41
C ARG A 105 20.91 -5.21 12.91
N GLN A 106 20.85 -4.90 14.20
CA GLN A 106 21.80 -3.99 14.86
C GLN A 106 22.29 -4.64 16.14
N ASP A 107 23.62 -4.66 16.34
CA ASP A 107 24.27 -5.24 17.53
C ASP A 107 23.82 -6.66 17.90
N GLY A 108 23.48 -7.47 16.90
CA GLY A 108 23.03 -8.85 17.10
C GLY A 108 21.56 -9.01 17.47
N ALA A 109 20.78 -7.92 17.53
CA ALA A 109 19.33 -7.94 17.72
C ALA A 109 18.59 -7.47 16.45
N TYR A 110 17.35 -7.92 16.30
CA TYR A 110 16.46 -7.52 15.19
C TYR A 110 15.47 -6.46 15.66
N TYR A 111 15.29 -5.43 14.84
CA TYR A 111 14.37 -4.31 15.06
C TYR A 111 13.50 -4.11 13.82
N PRO A 112 12.26 -3.60 13.95
CA PRO A 112 11.47 -3.21 12.78
C PRO A 112 12.16 -2.08 12.02
N LEU A 113 12.05 -2.10 10.69
CA LEU A 113 12.42 -0.98 9.83
C LEU A 113 11.38 0.13 10.05
N GLU A 114 11.80 1.35 10.37
CA GLU A 114 10.89 2.50 10.43
C GLU A 114 10.49 2.87 8.99
N ASP A 115 9.19 2.82 8.69
CA ASP A 115 8.64 3.32 7.43
C ASP A 115 8.68 4.87 7.48
N GLU A 116 9.53 5.51 6.67
CA GLU A 116 9.46 6.96 6.38
C GLU A 116 8.32 7.32 5.43
#